data_AF-A0A645GIS1-F1
#
_entry.id   AF-A0A645GIS1-F1
#
_cell.length_a   1.000
_cell.length_b   1.000
_cell.length_c   1.000
_cell.angle_alpha   90.00
_cell.angle_beta   90.00
_cell.angle_gamma   90.00
#
_symmetry.space_group_name_H-M   'P 1'
#
loop_
_entity.id
_entity.type
_entity.pdbx_description
1 polymer ?
#
loop_
_entity_poly.entity_id
_entity_poly.type
_entity_poly.pdbx_seq_one_letter_code
_entity_poly.pdbx_strand_id
1 'polypeptide(L)'
;MQLGMPALVEKKTLNELVELCLKLKLNFIELNMNLPYNFIENIKPSELKSITKETNIEFTMHMPDEADLGSFYESVRTGYIQLFSDTIDWAYESGVKLLNMHIIEGAKMTLPNKKVYIYEEYKEEFKKVLDVF
;
A
#
# COMPACT_ATOMS: atom_id res chain seq x y z
N MET A 1 17.63 -4.18 15.91
CA MET A 1 16.53 -4.82 15.17
C MET A 1 15.28 -4.01 15.44
N GLN A 2 14.60 -3.52 14.40
CA GLN A 2 13.29 -2.87 14.55
C GLN A 2 12.20 -3.94 14.35
N LEU A 3 11.21 -3.96 15.25
CA LEU A 3 10.02 -4.81 15.17
C LEU A 3 8.79 -3.92 15.11
N GLY A 4 7.87 -4.20 14.19
CA GLY A 4 6.66 -3.41 14.02
C GLY A 4 5.40 -4.27 14.06
N MET A 5 4.27 -3.62 13.81
CA MET A 5 2.97 -4.28 13.65
C MET A 5 2.21 -3.69 12.47
N PRO A 6 1.37 -4.48 11.78
CA PRO A 6 0.44 -3.93 10.81
C PRO A 6 -0.69 -3.18 11.51
N ALA A 7 -1.32 -2.28 10.78
CA ALA A 7 -2.64 -1.77 11.13
C ALA A 7 -3.63 -2.94 11.24
N LEU A 8 -4.43 -2.92 12.30
CA LEU A 8 -5.35 -3.99 12.62
C LEU A 8 -6.78 -3.59 12.23
N VAL A 9 -7.53 -4.53 11.65
CA VAL A 9 -8.92 -4.30 11.23
C VAL A 9 -9.86 -4.06 12.41
N GLU A 10 -9.47 -4.53 13.61
CA GLU A 10 -10.20 -4.34 14.86
C GLU A 10 -10.07 -2.91 15.42
N LYS A 11 -9.14 -2.10 14.88
CA LYS A 11 -8.97 -0.69 15.23
C LYS A 11 -9.66 0.21 14.22
N LYS A 12 -10.07 1.40 14.67
CA LYS A 12 -10.81 2.36 13.84
C LYS A 12 -10.12 3.71 13.72
N THR A 13 -9.06 3.92 14.49
CA THR A 13 -8.33 5.18 14.54
C THR A 13 -6.83 4.96 14.62
N LEU A 14 -6.06 5.95 14.15
CA LEU A 14 -4.62 5.98 14.28
C LEU A 14 -4.17 5.93 15.76
N ASN A 15 -4.86 6.65 16.64
CA ASN A 15 -4.54 6.67 18.07
C ASN A 15 -4.62 5.29 18.73
N GLU A 16 -5.63 4.48 18.41
CA GLU A 16 -5.73 3.12 18.94
C GLU A 16 -4.57 2.22 18.48
N LEU A 17 -4.02 2.44 17.28
CA LEU A 17 -2.83 1.72 16.80
C LEU A 17 -1.57 2.18 17.56
N VAL A 18 -1.42 3.48 17.77
CA VAL A 18 -0.29 4.07 18.51
C VAL A 18 -0.28 3.57 19.95
N GLU A 19 -1.43 3.60 20.64
CA GLU A 19 -1.58 3.07 22.00
C GLU A 19 -1.18 1.59 22.08
N LEU A 20 -1.60 0.78 21.11
CA LEU A 20 -1.26 -0.64 21.06
C LEU A 20 0.24 -0.85 20.79
N CYS A 21 0.82 -0.12 19.84
CA CYS A 21 2.24 -0.19 19.50
C CYS A 21 3.12 0.16 20.71
N LEU A 22 2.77 1.22 21.45
CA LEU A 22 3.42 1.60 22.70
C LEU A 22 3.32 0.50 23.76
N LYS A 23 2.11 -0.05 23.97
CA LYS A 23 1.87 -1.14 24.93
C LYS A 23 2.71 -2.38 24.61
N LEU A 24 2.86 -2.70 23.33
CA LEU A 24 3.65 -3.85 22.85
C LEU A 24 5.15 -3.56 22.76
N LYS A 25 5.57 -2.29 22.95
CA LYS A 25 6.97 -1.83 22.84
C LYS A 25 7.56 -2.11 21.45
N LEU A 26 6.76 -1.90 20.41
CA LEU A 26 7.16 -2.01 19.02
C LEU A 26 7.69 -0.66 18.50
N ASN A 27 8.43 -0.71 17.39
CA ASN A 27 9.17 0.42 16.84
C ASN A 27 8.45 1.15 15.71
N PHE A 28 7.56 0.47 14.99
CA PHE A 28 6.84 1.07 13.88
C PHE A 28 5.46 0.44 13.65
N ILE A 29 4.61 1.19 12.97
CA ILE A 29 3.28 0.75 12.50
C ILE A 29 3.28 0.76 10.98
N GLU A 30 2.91 -0.36 10.36
CA GLU A 30 2.60 -0.41 8.93
C GLU A 30 1.13 -0.05 8.74
N LEU A 31 0.86 1.18 8.30
CA LEU A 31 -0.46 1.61 7.84
C LEU A 31 -0.84 0.77 6.62
N ASN A 32 -2.14 0.58 6.39
CA ASN A 32 -2.62 -0.31 5.33
C ASN A 32 -3.80 0.31 4.59
N MET A 33 -3.64 0.55 3.29
CA MET A 33 -4.63 1.19 2.41
C MET A 33 -5.80 0.29 2.00
N ASN A 34 -5.93 -0.92 2.56
CA ASN A 34 -7.18 -1.67 2.51
C ASN A 34 -8.14 -1.26 3.65
N LEU A 35 -7.66 -0.48 4.63
CA LEU A 35 -8.43 0.00 5.76
C LEU A 35 -8.72 1.50 5.60
N PRO A 36 -10.00 1.92 5.42
CA PRO A 36 -10.34 3.32 5.10
C PRO A 36 -9.79 4.38 6.07
N TYR A 37 -9.65 4.05 7.35
CA TYR A 37 -9.10 4.99 8.34
C TYR A 37 -7.60 5.28 8.14
N ASN A 38 -6.91 4.52 7.28
CA ASN A 38 -5.52 4.71 6.91
C ASN A 38 -5.34 5.45 5.58
N PHE A 39 -6.43 5.81 4.89
CA PHE A 39 -6.32 6.49 3.61
C PHE A 39 -5.64 7.87 3.77
N ILE A 40 -4.89 8.29 2.75
CA ILE A 40 -4.08 9.51 2.82
C ILE A 40 -4.93 10.78 2.98
N GLU A 41 -6.18 10.77 2.52
CA GLU A 41 -7.15 11.85 2.76
C GLU A 41 -7.64 11.94 4.20
N ASN A 42 -7.53 10.84 4.96
CA ASN A 42 -7.99 10.74 6.34
C ASN A 42 -6.88 10.96 7.37
N ILE A 43 -5.61 10.83 6.97
CA ILE A 43 -4.46 11.04 7.86
C ILE A 43 -3.68 12.27 7.41
N LYS A 44 -3.62 13.28 8.27
CA LYS A 44 -2.81 14.47 7.99
C LYS A 44 -1.33 14.14 8.14
N PRO A 45 -0.47 14.51 7.17
CA PRO A 45 0.98 14.28 7.29
C PRO A 45 1.61 14.85 8.58
N SER A 46 1.12 16.00 9.05
CA SER A 46 1.58 16.63 10.29
C SER A 46 1.23 15.83 11.55
N GLU A 47 0.14 15.07 11.53
CA GLU A 47 -0.28 14.20 12.63
C GLU A 47 0.75 13.08 12.85
N LEU A 48 1.15 12.38 11.79
CA LEU A 48 2.17 11.33 11.86
C LEU A 48 3.50 11.87 12.33
N LYS A 49 3.95 13.03 11.80
CA LYS A 49 5.18 13.67 12.27
C LYS A 49 5.16 13.99 13.76
N SER A 50 4.00 14.42 14.27
CA SER A 50 3.84 14.77 15.69
C SER A 50 3.91 13.50 16.55
N ILE A 51 3.20 12.45 16.14
CA ILE A 51 3.24 11.14 16.82
C ILE A 51 4.66 10.57 16.84
N THR A 52 5.36 10.57 15.70
CA THR A 52 6.76 10.09 15.63
C THR A 52 7.65 10.85 16.59
N LYS A 53 7.52 12.19 16.65
CA LYS A 53 8.30 13.03 17.56
C LYS A 53 8.01 12.75 19.04
N GLU A 54 6.75 12.49 19.38
CA GLU A 54 6.29 12.28 20.75
C GLU A 54 6.58 10.86 21.26
N THR A 55 6.56 9.86 20.38
CA THR A 55 6.57 8.44 20.75
C THR A 55 7.80 7.67 20.25
N ASN A 56 8.54 8.22 19.30
CA ASN A 56 9.56 7.53 18.49
C ASN A 56 9.03 6.34 17.66
N ILE A 57 7.71 6.22 17.48
CA ILE A 57 7.12 5.23 16.58
C ILE A 57 7.28 5.74 15.14
N GLU A 58 7.88 4.93 14.28
CA GLU A 58 7.93 5.20 12.84
C GLU A 58 6.71 4.63 12.12
N PHE A 59 6.48 5.07 10.88
CA PHE A 59 5.37 4.60 10.06
C PHE A 59 5.86 4.13 8.70
N THR A 60 5.28 3.03 8.23
CA THR A 60 5.36 2.55 6.85
C THR A 60 3.94 2.51 6.28
N MET A 61 3.80 2.41 4.95
CA MET A 61 2.49 2.29 4.31
C MET A 61 2.47 1.07 3.39
N HIS A 62 1.42 0.28 3.53
CA HIS A 62 1.10 -0.84 2.67
C HIS A 62 0.04 -0.38 1.65
N MET A 63 0.42 -0.38 0.37
CA MET A 63 -0.41 0.01 -0.78
C MET A 63 -1.52 -1.02 -1.02
N PRO A 64 -2.67 -0.67 -1.63
CA PRO A 64 -3.81 -1.58 -1.76
C PRO A 64 -3.43 -2.94 -2.34
N ASP A 65 -3.97 -4.02 -1.76
CA ASP A 65 -3.62 -5.40 -2.13
C ASP A 65 -3.96 -5.71 -3.59
N GLU A 66 -4.98 -5.04 -4.14
CA GLU A 66 -5.49 -5.21 -5.49
C GLU A 66 -4.84 -4.28 -6.53
N ALA A 67 -3.87 -3.45 -6.15
CA ALA A 67 -3.27 -2.46 -7.04
C ALA A 67 -2.52 -3.10 -8.22
N ASP A 68 -3.22 -3.24 -9.35
CA ASP A 68 -2.70 -3.85 -10.57
C ASP A 68 -2.18 -2.80 -11.57
N LEU A 69 -0.92 -2.41 -11.40
CA LEU A 69 -0.20 -1.52 -12.33
C LEU A 69 0.01 -2.15 -13.72
N GLY A 70 -0.18 -3.47 -13.85
CA GLY A 70 -0.06 -4.23 -15.08
C GLY A 70 -1.35 -4.37 -15.88
N SER A 71 -2.48 -3.87 -15.36
CA SER A 71 -3.80 -4.02 -15.98
C SER A 71 -3.83 -3.64 -17.46
N PHE A 72 -4.43 -4.46 -18.32
CA PHE A 72 -4.59 -4.08 -19.73
C PHE A 72 -5.52 -2.86 -19.92
N TYR A 73 -6.37 -2.55 -18.94
CA TYR A 73 -7.26 -1.39 -18.98
C TYR A 73 -6.51 -0.12 -18.57
N GLU A 74 -6.29 0.78 -19.54
CA GLU A 74 -5.56 2.04 -19.30
C GLU A 74 -6.17 2.89 -18.19
N SER A 75 -7.49 3.06 -18.18
CA SER A 75 -8.16 3.84 -17.13
C SER A 75 -7.95 3.30 -15.72
N VAL A 76 -7.87 1.97 -15.57
CA VAL A 76 -7.60 1.32 -14.27
C VAL A 76 -6.15 1.57 -13.85
N ARG A 77 -5.19 1.36 -14.77
CA ARG A 77 -3.78 1.63 -14.48
C ARG A 77 -3.55 3.08 -14.10
N THR A 78 -4.07 4.03 -14.87
CA THR A 78 -3.89 5.46 -14.61
C THR A 78 -4.44 5.84 -13.24
N GLY A 79 -5.56 5.23 -12.81
CA GLY A 79 -6.08 5.40 -11.45
C GLY A 79 -5.09 4.96 -10.36
N TYR A 80 -4.47 3.77 -10.50
CA TYR A 80 -3.46 3.32 -9.55
C TYR A 80 -2.16 4.13 -9.62
N ILE A 81 -1.71 4.55 -10.80
CA ILE A 81 -0.54 5.42 -10.95
C ILE A 81 -0.73 6.72 -10.19
N GLN A 82 -1.90 7.35 -10.36
CA GLN A 82 -2.22 8.58 -9.63
C GLN A 82 -2.25 8.33 -8.13
N LEU A 83 -2.91 7.26 -7.67
CA LEU A 83 -2.96 6.90 -6.25
C LEU A 83 -1.56 6.71 -5.66
N PHE A 84 -0.67 6.02 -6.38
CA PHE A 84 0.71 5.79 -5.94
C PHE A 84 1.51 7.10 -5.91
N SER A 85 1.34 7.96 -6.92
CA SER A 85 1.96 9.30 -6.94
C SER A 85 1.51 10.15 -5.76
N ASP A 86 0.20 10.23 -5.51
CA ASP A 86 -0.37 10.99 -4.40
C ASP A 86 0.13 10.43 -3.04
N THR A 87 0.27 9.10 -2.94
CA THR A 87 0.79 8.46 -1.74
C THR A 87 2.29 8.71 -1.54
N ILE A 88 3.08 8.82 -2.61
CA ILE A 88 4.50 9.20 -2.54
C ILE A 88 4.65 10.64 -2.04
N ASP A 89 3.85 11.57 -2.57
CA ASP A 89 3.86 12.96 -2.13
C ASP A 89 3.44 13.06 -0.65
N TRP A 90 2.36 12.37 -0.28
CA TRP A 90 1.93 12.25 1.12
C TRP A 90 2.99 11.61 2.02
N ALA A 91 3.72 10.59 1.54
CA ALA A 91 4.77 9.91 2.30
C ALA A 91 5.96 10.85 2.57
N TYR A 92 6.36 11.63 1.56
CA TYR A 92 7.37 12.68 1.73
C TYR A 92 6.92 13.72 2.77
N GLU A 93 5.67 14.16 2.69
CA GLU A 93 5.10 15.13 3.63
C GLU A 93 4.91 14.58 5.04
N SER A 94 4.70 13.28 5.21
CA SER A 94 4.45 12.64 6.51
C SER A 94 5.72 12.07 7.16
N GLY A 95 6.81 11.95 6.40
CA GLY A 95 8.05 11.33 6.85
C GLY A 95 8.03 9.80 6.79
N VAL A 96 7.04 9.19 6.13
CA VAL A 96 7.03 7.76 5.81
C VAL A 96 8.11 7.48 4.76
N LYS A 97 8.99 6.51 5.05
CA LYS A 97 10.16 6.20 4.21
C LYS A 97 10.04 4.91 3.41
N LEU A 98 9.01 4.12 3.68
CA LEU A 98 8.80 2.81 3.05
C LEU A 98 7.34 2.65 2.67
N LEU A 99 7.13 2.47 1.37
CA LEU A 99 5.88 2.00 0.79
C LEU A 99 6.07 0.53 0.40
N ASN A 100 5.23 -0.34 0.92
CA ASN A 100 5.21 -1.76 0.60
C ASN A 100 4.05 -2.03 -0.37
N MET A 101 4.28 -2.85 -1.39
CA MET A 101 3.28 -3.16 -2.42
C MET A 101 3.36 -4.60 -2.88
N HIS A 102 2.25 -5.12 -3.40
CA HIS A 102 2.18 -6.39 -4.09
C HIS A 102 2.32 -6.21 -5.60
N ILE A 103 3.03 -7.13 -6.26
CA ILE A 103 2.97 -7.28 -7.71
C ILE A 103 1.91 -8.33 -8.02
N ILE A 104 0.86 -7.93 -8.74
CA ILE A 104 -0.30 -8.79 -9.02
C ILE A 104 -0.04 -9.67 -10.23
N GLU A 105 -0.44 -10.93 -10.14
CA GLU A 105 -0.29 -11.92 -11.22
C GLU A 105 -1.32 -11.74 -12.36
N GLY A 106 -2.23 -10.78 -12.22
CA GLY A 106 -3.31 -10.51 -13.16
C GLY A 106 -4.41 -11.57 -13.20
N ALA A 107 -5.26 -11.45 -14.22
CA ALA A 107 -6.37 -12.37 -14.45
C ALA A 107 -5.89 -13.80 -14.79
N LYS A 108 -6.66 -14.79 -14.35
CA LYS A 108 -6.38 -16.21 -14.57
C LYS A 108 -7.61 -16.91 -15.13
N MET A 109 -7.44 -17.67 -16.19
CA MET A 109 -8.50 -18.50 -16.77
C MET A 109 -8.21 -19.97 -16.47
N THR A 110 -9.16 -20.65 -15.82
CA THR A 110 -9.06 -22.09 -15.55
C THR A 110 -9.72 -22.87 -16.67
N LEU A 111 -8.93 -23.66 -17.39
CA LEU A 111 -9.37 -24.63 -18.40
C LEU A 111 -9.37 -26.04 -17.79
N PRO A 112 -10.06 -27.04 -18.38
CA PRO A 112 -10.14 -28.39 -17.82
C PRO A 112 -8.78 -29.02 -17.45
N ASN A 113 -7.73 -28.68 -18.20
CA ASN A 113 -6.41 -29.31 -18.05
C ASN A 113 -5.31 -28.33 -17.61
N LYS A 114 -5.57 -27.02 -17.51
CA LYS A 114 -4.55 -26.02 -17.15
C LYS A 114 -5.14 -24.73 -16.61
N LYS A 115 -4.34 -23.98 -15.86
CA LYS A 115 -4.58 -22.57 -15.57
C LYS A 115 -3.77 -21.72 -16.54
N VAL A 116 -4.40 -20.72 -17.14
CA VAL A 116 -3.76 -19.75 -18.05
C VAL A 116 -3.67 -18.42 -17.33
N TYR A 117 -2.47 -17.86 -17.26
CA TYR A 117 -2.20 -16.54 -16.70
C TYR A 117 -2.21 -15.54 -17.84
N ILE A 118 -3.08 -14.54 -17.76
CA ILE A 118 -3.38 -13.69 -18.91
C ILE A 118 -2.20 -12.79 -19.30
N TYR A 119 -1.41 -12.30 -18.34
CA TYR A 119 -0.18 -11.58 -18.65
C TYR A 119 0.90 -12.44 -19.31
N GLU A 120 0.94 -13.73 -19.02
CA GLU A 120 1.88 -14.65 -19.65
C GLU A 120 1.43 -15.02 -21.07
N GLU A 121 0.15 -15.33 -21.26
CA GLU A 121 -0.43 -15.65 -22.57
C GLU A 121 -0.32 -14.46 -23.54
N TYR A 122 -0.52 -13.23 -23.04
CA TYR A 122 -0.44 -11.98 -23.82
C TYR A 122 0.80 -11.16 -23.44
N LYS A 123 1.96 -11.82 -23.39
CA LYS A 123 3.22 -11.21 -22.91
C LYS A 123 3.65 -9.99 -23.72
N GLU A 124 3.44 -9.99 -25.03
CA GLU A 124 3.87 -8.87 -25.88
C GLU A 124 2.98 -7.63 -25.69
N GLU A 125 1.68 -7.84 -25.47
CA GLU A 125 0.77 -6.77 -25.04
C GLU A 125 1.14 -6.26 -23.64
N PHE A 126 1.51 -7.17 -22.73
CA PHE A 126 1.90 -6.81 -21.36
C PHE A 126 3.19 -5.99 -21.33
N LYS A 127 4.19 -6.31 -22.15
CA LYS A 127 5.41 -5.48 -22.27
C LYS A 127 5.10 -4.03 -22.68
N LYS A 128 4.18 -3.84 -23.64
CA LYS A 128 3.76 -2.48 -24.06
C LYS A 128 3.14 -1.68 -22.92
N VAL A 129 2.50 -2.34 -21.96
CA VAL A 129 1.98 -1.70 -20.74
C VAL A 129 3.12 -1.22 -19.84
N LEU A 130 4.23 -1.96 -19.77
CA LEU A 130 5.38 -1.62 -18.94
C LEU A 130 6.28 -0.54 -19.56
N ASP A 131 6.35 -0.45 -20.88
CA ASP A 131 7.19 0.53 -21.60
C ASP A 131 6.70 1.99 -21.47
N VAL A 132 5.57 2.22 -20.78
CA VAL A 132 4.95 3.55 -20.57
C VAL A 132 5.34 4.18 -19.22
N PHE A 133 6.07 3.45 -18.37
CA PHE A 133 6.64 3.93 -17.12
C PHE A 133 8.09 4.41 -17.32
#